data_AF-A0AA90SA35-F1
#
_entry.id   AF-A0AA90SA35-F1
#
_cell.length_a   1.000
_cell.length_b   1.000
_cell.length_c   1.000
_cell.angle_alpha   90.00
_cell.angle_beta   90.00
_cell.angle_gamma   90.00
#
_symmetry.space_group_name_H-M   'P 1'
#
loop_
_entity.id
_entity.type
_entity.pdbx_description
1 polymer ?
#
loop_
_entity_poly.entity_id
_entity_poly.type
_entity_poly.pdbx_seq_one_letter_code
_entity_poly.pdbx_strand_id
1 'polypeptide(L)'
;MKLQCCPCCKGRAYFADILVGDLRMWQVTCELCGLSTEYDDDRVFCRDRWNLRQEKNSLTVWVTGLGVLSPLLAAVFFLLGNLVGVGIWK
;
A
#
# COMPACT_ATOMS: atom_id res chain seq x y z
N MET A 1 -12.28 12.20 -8.31
CA MET A 1 -11.72 11.11 -7.46
C MET A 1 -11.56 11.60 -6.02
N LYS A 2 -11.81 10.73 -5.04
CA LYS A 2 -11.67 11.02 -3.59
C LYS A 2 -10.21 10.86 -3.15
N LEU A 3 -9.80 11.59 -2.12
CA LEU A 3 -8.49 11.42 -1.49
C LEU A 3 -8.46 10.09 -0.71
N GLN A 4 -7.46 9.23 -0.99
CA GLN A 4 -7.32 7.94 -0.31
C GLN A 4 -6.65 8.06 1.07
N CYS A 5 -6.87 7.06 1.92
CA CYS A 5 -6.19 6.96 3.21
C CYS A 5 -4.67 6.82 3.05
N CYS A 6 -3.93 7.08 4.13
CA CYS A 6 -2.48 6.97 4.14
C CYS A 6 -2.00 5.58 3.72
N PRO A 7 -1.02 5.49 2.79
CA PRO A 7 -0.47 4.20 2.37
C PRO A 7 0.15 3.43 3.53
N CYS A 8 0.78 4.12 4.49
CA CYS A 8 1.56 3.53 5.59
C CYS A 8 0.67 3.05 6.75
N CYS A 9 -0.11 3.96 7.35
CA CYS A 9 -0.86 3.66 8.57
C CYS A 9 -2.38 3.55 8.37
N LYS A 10 -2.86 3.70 7.12
CA LYS A 10 -4.30 3.77 6.79
C LYS A 10 -5.07 4.90 7.49
N GLY A 11 -4.36 5.83 8.11
CA GLY A 11 -4.92 7.05 8.72
C GLY A 11 -5.55 7.99 7.71
N ARG A 12 -6.35 8.93 8.22
CA ARG A 12 -6.96 9.99 7.40
C ARG A 12 -5.86 10.89 6.82
N ALA A 13 -6.04 11.22 5.54
CA ALA A 13 -5.21 12.19 4.83
C ALA A 13 -6.04 13.44 4.58
N TYR A 14 -5.40 14.60 4.63
CA TYR A 14 -6.01 15.91 4.38
C TYR A 14 -5.12 16.75 3.48
N PHE A 15 -5.71 17.77 2.86
CA PHE A 15 -4.95 18.77 2.12
C PHE A 15 -4.50 19.87 3.06
N ALA A 16 -3.20 20.14 3.08
CA ALA A 16 -2.63 21.34 3.67
C ALA A 16 -2.31 22.32 2.54
N ASP A 17 -2.67 23.58 2.70
CA ASP A 17 -2.24 24.66 1.82
C ASP A 17 -1.33 25.63 2.55
N ILE A 18 -0.41 26.23 1.79
CA ILE A 18 0.49 27.27 2.27
C ILE A 18 0.59 28.36 1.20
N LEU A 19 0.65 29.61 1.63
CA LEU A 19 0.92 30.74 0.75
C LEU A 19 2.43 30.98 0.70
N VAL A 20 3.04 30.93 -0.48
CA VAL A 20 4.45 31.23 -0.70
C VAL A 20 4.54 32.38 -1.70
N GLY A 21 4.77 33.59 -1.18
CA GLY A 21 4.58 34.82 -1.96
C GLY A 21 3.13 34.95 -2.38
N ASP A 22 2.88 35.08 -3.69
CA ASP A 22 1.53 35.19 -4.28
C ASP A 22 0.97 33.84 -4.77
N LEU A 23 1.72 32.74 -4.60
CA LEU A 23 1.33 31.40 -5.04
C LEU A 23 0.79 30.58 -3.88
N ARG A 24 -0.39 29.98 -4.07
CA ARG A 24 -0.94 28.99 -3.13
C ARG A 24 -0.42 27.62 -3.52
N MET A 25 0.37 27.02 -2.63
CA MET A 25 0.85 25.66 -2.79
C MET A 25 0.04 24.70 -1.93
N TRP A 26 -0.11 23.48 -2.42
CA TRP A 26 -0.88 22.40 -1.82
C TRP A 26 0.04 21.24 -1.47
N GLN A 27 -0.36 20.48 -0.46
CA GLN A 27 0.30 19.27 -0.02
C GLN A 27 -0.76 18.32 0.54
N VAL A 28 -0.58 17.01 0.40
CA VAL A 28 -1.38 16.02 1.13
C VAL A 28 -0.57 15.50 2.29
N THR A 29 -1.16 15.50 3.48
CA THR A 29 -0.51 15.07 4.73
C THR A 29 -1.40 14.09 5.49
N CYS A 30 -0.78 13.10 6.15
CA CYS A 30 -1.47 12.18 7.04
C CYS A 30 -1.52 12.70 8.47
N GLU A 31 -2.70 12.68 9.09
CA GLU A 31 -2.93 13.13 10.47
C GLU A 31 -2.22 12.25 11.52
N LEU A 32 -1.98 10.97 11.21
CA LEU A 32 -1.46 10.00 12.19
C LEU A 32 0.06 9.83 12.14
N CYS A 33 0.63 9.63 10.94
CA CYS A 33 2.06 9.30 10.80
C CYS A 33 2.91 10.45 10.25
N GLY A 34 2.31 11.60 9.92
CA GLY A 34 3.01 12.76 9.38
C GLY A 34 3.54 12.58 7.95
N LEU A 35 3.26 11.46 7.27
CA LEU A 35 3.65 11.28 5.87
C LEU A 35 3.01 12.37 5.01
N SER A 36 3.82 13.06 4.21
CA SER A 36 3.37 14.12 3.32
C SER A 36 3.86 13.96 1.87
N THR A 37 3.21 14.67 0.94
CA THR A 37 3.70 14.85 -0.43
C THR A 37 4.67 16.02 -0.53
N GLU A 38 5.28 16.21 -1.70
CA GLU A 38 5.89 17.50 -2.03
C GLU A 38 4.81 18.59 -2.12
N TYR A 39 5.23 19.85 -1.98
CA TYR A 39 4.37 20.99 -2.26
C TYR A 39 4.26 21.19 -3.77
N ASP A 40 3.04 21.45 -4.23
CA ASP A 40 2.75 21.66 -5.65
C ASP A 40 1.67 22.74 -5.81
N ASP A 41 1.66 23.45 -6.93
CA ASP A 41 0.67 24.50 -7.19
C ASP A 41 -0.71 23.91 -7.57
N ASP A 42 -0.72 22.68 -8.12
CA ASP A 42 -1.93 21.94 -8.43
C ASP A 42 -2.34 20.94 -7.33
N ARG A 43 -3.51 21.22 -6.74
CA ARG A 43 -4.18 20.35 -5.77
C ARG A 43 -4.53 18.98 -6.35
N VAL A 44 -4.89 18.91 -7.63
CA VAL A 44 -5.26 17.67 -8.31
C VAL A 44 -4.03 16.78 -8.47
N PHE A 45 -2.91 17.36 -8.92
CA PHE A 45 -1.64 16.65 -9.02
C PHE A 45 -1.20 16.05 -7.67
N CYS A 46 -1.27 16.82 -6.58
CA CYS A 46 -0.96 16.34 -5.23
C CYS A 46 -1.80 15.12 -4.83
N ARG A 47 -3.12 15.16 -5.12
CA ARG A 47 -4.04 14.06 -4.84
C ARG A 47 -3.67 12.81 -5.65
N ASP A 48 -3.44 12.97 -6.94
CA ASP A 48 -3.22 11.84 -7.84
C ASP A 48 -1.89 11.16 -7.51
N ARG A 49 -0.85 11.94 -7.19
CA ARG A 49 0.44 11.42 -6.68
C ARG A 49 0.30 10.68 -5.35
N TRP A 50 -0.54 11.16 -4.43
CA TRP A 50 -0.82 10.47 -3.17
C TRP A 50 -1.53 9.13 -3.40
N ASN A 51 -2.55 9.11 -4.24
CA ASN A 51 -3.31 7.91 -4.55
C ASN A 51 -2.43 6.86 -5.26
N LEU A 52 -1.56 7.27 -6.18
CA LEU A 52 -0.57 6.39 -6.82
C LEU A 52 0.36 5.71 -5.81
N ARG A 53 0.79 6.42 -4.75
CA ARG A 53 1.58 5.81 -3.66
C ARG A 53 0.80 4.71 -2.93
N GLN A 54 -0.50 4.90 -2.73
CA GLN A 54 -1.37 3.91 -2.08
C GLN A 54 -1.58 2.66 -2.93
N GLU A 55 -1.76 2.82 -4.25
CA GLU A 55 -1.84 1.70 -5.18
C GLU A 55 -0.53 0.89 -5.21
N LYS A 56 0.62 1.58 -5.32
CA LYS A 56 1.93 0.92 -5.30
C LYS A 56 2.18 0.15 -4.00
N ASN A 57 1.81 0.72 -2.85
CA ASN A 57 1.97 0.03 -1.57
C ASN A 57 1.05 -1.19 -1.46
N SER A 58 -0.20 -1.09 -1.95
CA SER A 58 -1.13 -2.22 -2.01
C SER A 58 -0.56 -3.38 -2.83
N LEU A 59 -0.06 -3.09 -4.03
CA LEU A 59 0.58 -4.09 -4.90
C LEU A 59 1.77 -4.76 -4.23
N THR A 60 2.61 -3.98 -3.54
CA THR A 60 3.79 -4.50 -2.84
C THR A 60 3.38 -5.51 -1.76
N VAL A 61 2.36 -5.18 -0.95
CA VAL A 61 1.84 -6.09 0.09
C VAL A 61 1.34 -7.41 -0.51
N TRP A 62 0.60 -7.35 -1.62
CA TRP A 62 0.13 -8.56 -2.31
C TRP A 62 1.27 -9.43 -2.82
N VAL A 63 2.28 -8.82 -3.44
CA VAL A 63 3.46 -9.55 -3.95
C VAL A 63 4.24 -10.19 -2.81
N THR A 64 4.47 -9.46 -1.71
CA THR A 64 5.15 -10.02 -0.53
C THR A 64 4.34 -11.15 0.10
N GLY A 65 3.01 -10.99 0.22
CA GLY A 65 2.12 -12.03 0.74
C GLY A 65 2.15 -13.31 -0.10
N LEU A 66 2.04 -13.18 -1.43
CA LEU A 66 2.12 -14.31 -2.36
C LEU A 66 3.49 -15.00 -2.32
N GLY A 67 4.57 -14.22 -2.23
CA GLY A 67 5.93 -14.75 -2.11
C GLY A 67 6.15 -15.58 -0.84
N VAL A 68 5.52 -15.21 0.28
CA VAL A 68 5.61 -15.96 1.55
C VAL A 68 4.67 -17.17 1.57
N LEU A 69 3.46 -17.04 1.05
CA LEU A 69 2.46 -18.11 1.05
C LEU A 69 2.83 -19.26 0.09
N SER A 70 3.47 -18.97 -1.04
CA SER A 70 3.85 -19.97 -2.04
C SER A 70 4.72 -21.12 -1.50
N PRO A 71 5.87 -20.87 -0.84
CA PRO A 71 6.70 -21.95 -0.30
C PRO A 71 6.00 -22.71 0.83
N LEU A 72 5.16 -22.03 1.61
CA LEU A 72 4.40 -22.64 2.70
C LEU A 72 3.36 -23.64 2.17
N LEU A 73 2.62 -23.25 1.12
CA LEU A 73 1.71 -24.15 0.42
C LEU A 73 2.45 -25.33 -0.20
N ALA A 74 3.59 -25.10 -0.85
CA ALA A 74 4.40 -26.17 -1.42
C ALA A 74 4.81 -27.21 -0.36
N ALA A 75 5.24 -26.76 0.83
CA ALA A 75 5.57 -27.65 1.94
C ALA A 75 4.35 -28.44 2.44
N VAL A 76 3.19 -27.80 2.59
CA VAL A 76 1.94 -28.46 3.01
C VAL A 76 1.52 -29.52 2.01
N PHE A 77 1.50 -29.20 0.71
CA PHE A 77 1.17 -30.16 -0.33
C PHE A 77 2.16 -31.32 -0.41
N PHE A 78 3.46 -31.05 -0.20
CA PHE A 78 4.47 -32.10 -0.14
C PHE A 78 4.22 -33.06 1.04
N LEU A 79 3.92 -32.54 2.23
CA LEU A 79 3.62 -33.36 3.40
C LEU A 79 2.32 -34.15 3.23
N LEU A 80 1.26 -33.52 2.72
CA LEU A 80 0.01 -34.20 2.41
C LEU A 80 0.21 -35.29 1.36
N GLY A 81 0.99 -35.03 0.31
CA GLY A 81 1.33 -36.03 -0.71
C GLY A 81 2.08 -37.23 -0.11
N ASN A 82 3.01 -37.01 0.83
CA ASN A 82 3.69 -38.09 1.54
C ASN A 82 2.73 -38.91 2.41
N LEU A 83 1.85 -38.26 3.18
CA LEU A 83 0.87 -38.95 4.03
C LEU A 83 -0.13 -39.78 3.21
N VAL A 84 -0.65 -39.20 2.13
CA VAL A 84 -1.55 -39.89 1.20
C VAL A 84 -0.83 -41.06 0.53
N GLY A 85 0.40 -40.86 0.07
CA GLY A 85 1.21 -41.93 -0.54
C GLY A 85 1.48 -43.09 0.41
N VAL A 86 1.82 -42.81 1.66
CA VAL A 86 2.03 -43.83 2.70
C VAL A 86 0.72 -44.54 3.08
N GLY A 87 -0.42 -43.83 3.07
CA GLY A 87 -1.73 -44.40 3.33
C GLY A 87 -2.26 -45.31 2.22
N ILE A 88 -1.85 -45.10 0.96
CA ILE A 88 -2.23 -45.95 -0.19
C ILE A 88 -1.35 -47.19 -0.29
N TRP A 89 -0.11 -47.15 0.21
CA TRP A 89 0.84 -48.27 0.20
C TRP A 89 0.71 -49.22 1.41
N LYS A 90 -0.30 -49.03 2.26
CA LYS A 90 -0.59 -49.85 3.44
C LYS A 90 -1.84 -50.67 3.22
#